data_AF-A0A970EY47-F1
#
_entry.id   AF-A0A970EY47-F1
#
_cell.length_a   1.000
_cell.length_b   1.000
_cell.length_c   1.000
_cell.angle_alpha   90.00
_cell.angle_beta   90.00
_cell.angle_gamma   90.00
#
_symmetry.space_group_name_H-M   'P 1'
#
loop_
_entity.id
_entity.type
_entity.pdbx_description
1 polymer ?
#
loop_
_entity_poly.entity_id
_entity_poly.type
_entity_poly.pdbx_seq_one_letter_code
_entity_poly.pdbx_strand_id
1 'polypeptide(L)' 'MIYVLTIYTLVAIINLPPLIKNGQKRELFAFIAFFIVAFVLSLLYAMDIEIPSPMEGLKYLIEDFMGLKYPEPK' A
#
# COMPACT_ATOMS: atom_id res chain seq x y z
N MET A 1 -4.32 9.15 13.73
CA MET A 1 -5.61 8.61 13.20
C MET A 1 -6.48 9.64 12.48
N ILE A 2 -6.89 10.76 13.11
CA ILE A 2 -7.81 11.74 12.48
C ILE A 2 -7.29 12.31 11.15
N TYR A 3 -5.99 12.65 11.08
CA TYR A 3 -5.37 13.16 9.85
C TYR A 3 -5.40 12.15 8.70
N VAL A 4 -5.18 10.87 9.00
CA VAL A 4 -5.23 9.79 8.00
C VAL A 4 -6.64 9.74 7.40
N LEU A 5 -7.68 9.68 8.24
CA LEU A 5 -9.06 9.64 7.77
C LEU A 5 -9.42 10.87 6.94
N THR A 6 -9.04 12.07 7.39
CA THR A 6 -9.34 13.32 6.66
C THR A 6 -8.66 13.36 5.30
N ILE A 7 -7.36 13.04 5.21
CA ILE A 7 -6.61 13.09 3.96
C ILE A 7 -7.16 12.08 2.96
N TYR A 8 -7.36 10.82 3.37
CA TYR A 8 -7.90 9.80 2.47
C TYR A 8 -9.33 10.15 2.02
N THR A 9 -10.16 10.71 2.90
CA THR A 9 -11.50 11.19 2.53
C THR A 9 -11.43 12.29 1.47
N LEU A 10 -10.53 13.28 1.62
CA LEU A 10 -10.34 14.33 0.61
C LEU A 10 -9.87 13.77 -0.73
N VAL A 11 -8.87 12.88 -0.70
CA VAL A 11 -8.36 12.23 -1.91
C VAL A 11 -9.46 11.44 -2.62
N ALA A 12 -10.28 10.69 -1.87
CA ALA A 12 -11.41 9.96 -2.43
C ALA A 12 -12.44 10.93 -3.06
N ILE A 13 -12.85 11.99 -2.36
CA ILE A 13 -13.84 12.95 -2.88
C ILE A 13 -13.33 13.67 -4.14
N ILE A 14 -12.04 13.96 -4.24
CA ILE A 14 -11.48 14.65 -5.41
C ILE A 14 -11.31 13.68 -6.60
N ASN A 15 -10.87 12.44 -6.35
CA ASN A 15 -10.46 11.52 -7.43
C ASN A 15 -11.51 10.47 -7.81
N LEU A 16 -12.37 10.00 -6.90
CA LEU A 16 -13.42 9.00 -7.24
C LEU A 16 -14.46 9.55 -8.22
N PRO A 17 -15.09 10.73 -7.98
CA PRO A 17 -16.15 11.22 -8.85
C PRO A 17 -15.76 11.37 -10.32
N PRO A 18 -14.60 11.96 -10.70
CA PRO A 18 -14.21 12.04 -12.10
C PRO A 18 -13.94 10.65 -12.71
N LEU A 19 -13.31 9.73 -11.96
CA LEU A 19 -13.07 8.36 -12.43
C LEU A 19 -14.36 7.58 -12.71
N ILE A 20 -15.38 7.75 -11.86
CA ILE A 20 -16.69 7.13 -12.06
C ILE A 20 -17.40 7.77 -13.26
N LYS A 21 -17.40 9.11 -13.36
CA LYS A 21 -18.06 9.85 -14.44
C LYS A 21 -17.46 9.55 -15.82
N ASN A 22 -16.15 9.35 -15.91
CA ASN A 22 -15.47 9.06 -17.17
C ASN A 22 -15.66 7.61 -17.65
N GLY A 23 -16.31 6.75 -16.87
CA GLY A 23 -16.58 5.35 -17.25
C GLY A 23 -15.34 4.46 -17.32
N GLN A 24 -14.20 4.92 -16.81
CA GLN A 24 -12.91 4.22 -16.87
C GLN A 24 -12.82 3.14 -15.79
N LYS A 25 -13.58 2.05 -15.96
CA LYS A 25 -13.68 0.96 -14.96
C LYS A 25 -12.32 0.33 -14.59
N ARG A 26 -11.39 0.24 -15.54
CA ARG A 26 -10.03 -0.30 -15.30
C ARG A 26 -9.20 0.63 -14.42
N GLU A 27 -9.25 1.94 -14.69
CA GLU A 27 -8.53 2.95 -13.92
C GLU A 27 -9.13 3.11 -12.53
N LEU A 28 -10.46 3.07 -12.43
CA LEU A 28 -11.17 3.05 -11.15
C LEU A 28 -10.77 1.83 -10.31
N PHE A 29 -10.70 0.65 -10.90
CA PHE A 29 -10.27 -0.56 -10.18
C PHE A 29 -8.82 -0.44 -9.70
N ALA A 30 -7.89 0.00 -10.56
CA ALA A 30 -6.51 0.22 -10.17
C ALA A 30 -6.40 1.25 -9.03
N PHE A 31 -7.07 2.40 -9.17
CA PHE A 31 -7.11 3.42 -8.13
C PHE A 31 -7.61 2.86 -6.81
N ILE A 32 -8.77 2.19 -6.80
CA ILE A 32 -9.35 1.63 -5.57
C ILE A 32 -8.43 0.58 -4.95
N ALA A 33 -7.83 -0.30 -5.74
CA ALA A 33 -6.92 -1.33 -5.24
C ALA A 33 -5.72 -0.72 -4.51
N PHE A 34 -5.02 0.23 -5.15
CA PHE A 34 -3.88 0.91 -4.53
C PHE A 34 -4.30 1.80 -3.35
N PHE A 35 -5.45 2.47 -3.46
CA PHE A 35 -5.98 3.35 -2.43
C PHE A 35 -6.32 2.58 -1.15
N ILE A 36 -6.96 1.41 -1.28
CA ILE A 36 -7.25 0.53 -0.13
C ILE A 36 -5.95 0.06 0.52
N VAL A 37 -4.99 -0.43 -0.27
CA VAL A 37 -3.69 -0.91 0.27
C VAL A 37 -2.98 0.21 1.04
N ALA A 38 -2.87 1.39 0.44
CA ALA A 38 -2.25 2.54 1.10
C ALA A 38 -2.99 2.95 2.38
N PHE A 39 -4.32 2.96 2.35
CA PHE A 39 -5.15 3.30 3.50
C PHE A 39 -4.97 2.31 4.66
N VAL A 40 -4.99 1.00 4.36
CA VAL A 40 -4.78 -0.05 5.36
C VAL A 40 -3.39 0.08 5.98
N LEU A 41 -2.34 0.24 5.17
CA LEU A 41 -0.98 0.44 5.67
C LEU A 41 -0.88 1.70 6.55
N SER A 42 -1.51 2.80 6.12
CA SER A 42 -1.52 4.05 6.88
C SER A 42 -2.27 3.93 8.20
N LEU A 43 -3.35 3.13 8.24
CA LEU A 43 -4.09 2.83 9.46
C LEU A 43 -3.29 1.98 10.43
N LEU A 44 -2.69 0.89 9.94
CA LEU A 44 -1.82 0.03 10.75
C LEU A 44 -0.68 0.83 11.37
N TYR A 45 -0.02 1.66 10.56
CA TYR A 45 1.04 2.56 11.02
C TYR A 45 0.54 3.55 12.08
N ALA A 46 -0.64 4.15 11.87
CA ALA A 46 -1.23 5.10 12.82
C ALA A 46 -1.75 4.45 14.12
N MET A 47 -1.83 3.13 14.16
CA MET A 47 -2.14 2.33 15.35
C MET A 47 -0.87 1.79 16.04
N ASP A 48 0.31 2.24 15.62
CA ASP A 48 1.61 1.75 16.09
C ASP A 48 1.77 0.23 15.91
N ILE A 49 1.07 -0.37 14.93
CA ILE A 49 1.28 -1.76 14.54
C ILE A 49 2.54 -1.80 13.67
N GLU A 50 3.52 -2.61 14.08
CA GLU A 50 4.73 -2.85 13.30
C GLU A 50 4.36 -3.46 11.95
N ILE A 51 4.64 -2.73 10.88
CA ILE A 51 4.48 -3.21 9.51
C ILE A 51 5.81 -3.84 9.12
N PRO A 52 5.87 -5.16 8.89
CA PRO A 52 7.10 -5.82 8.51
C PRO A 52 7.62 -5.23 7.20
N SER A 53 8.94 -5.08 7.11
CA SER A 53 9.56 -4.49 5.93
C SER A 53 9.36 -5.44 4.74
N PRO A 54 8.93 -4.94 3.56
CA PRO A 54 8.91 -5.75 2.33
C PRO A 54 10.25 -6.41 2.03
N MET A 55 11.35 -5.80 2.50
CA MET A 55 12.70 -6.35 2.35
C MET A 55 12.88 -7.68 3.09
N GLU A 56 12.24 -7.86 4.26
CA GLU A 56 12.30 -9.13 4.99
C GLU A 56 11.59 -10.24 4.21
N GLY A 57 10.44 -9.93 3.59
CA GLY A 57 9.74 -10.87 2.72
C GLY A 57 10.53 -11.22 1.45
N LEU A 58 11.22 -10.24 0.86
CA LEU A 58 12.11 -10.49 -0.28
C LEU A 58 13.34 -11.31 0.13
N LYS A 59 13.92 -11.04 1.30
CA LYS A 59 15.03 -11.81 1.86
C LYS A 59 14.63 -13.28 2.01
N TYR A 60 13.46 -13.55 2.58
CA TYR A 60 12.91 -14.91 2.66
C TYR A 60 12.76 -15.57 1.28
N LEU A 61 12.20 -14.87 0.29
CA LEU A 61 12.06 -15.41 -1.07
C LEU A 61 13.41 -15.68 -1.76
N ILE A 62 14.42 -14.84 -1.53
CA ILE A 62 15.71 -14.96 -2.22
C ILE A 62 16.62 -15.97 -1.51
N GLU A 63 16.70 -15.90 -0.19
CA GLU A 63 17.60 -16.72 0.61
C GLU A 63 17.00 -18.10 0.89
N ASP A 64 15.75 -18.16 1.36
CA ASP A 64 15.14 -19.43 1.78
C ASP A 64 14.51 -20.19 0.61
N PHE A 65 13.86 -19.49 -0.33
CA PHE A 65 13.21 -20.15 -1.46
C PHE A 65 14.14 -20.35 -2.67
N MET A 66 15.03 -19.40 -2.97
CA MET A 66 16.01 -19.53 -4.07
C MET A 66 17.40 -20.00 -3.64
N GLY A 67 17.72 -20.03 -2.34
CA GLY A 67 19.03 -20.48 -1.85
C GLY A 67 20.19 -19.53 -2.14
N LEU A 68 19.89 -18.29 -2.56
CA LEU A 68 20.89 -17.30 -2.94
C LEU A 68 21.25 -16.47 -1.69
N LYS A 69 22.38 -16.80 -1.05
CA LYS A 69 22.88 -16.02 0.11
C LYS A 69 23.31 -14.63 -0.32
N TYR A 70 22.71 -13.60 0.27
CA TYR A 70 23.16 -12.23 0.13
C TYR A 70 24.46 -12.05 0.92
N PRO A 71 25.52 -11.43 0.36
CA PRO A 71 26.70 -11.08 1.15
C PRO A 71 26.30 -10.03 2.18
N GLU A 72 26.50 -10.34 3.47
CA GLU A 72 26.16 -9.40 4.53
C GLU A 72 27.00 -8.12 4.40
N PRO A 73 26.35 -6.93 4.42
CA PRO A 73 27.09 -5.68 4.46
C PRO A 73 27.88 -5.61 5.78
N LYS A 74 29.19 -5.39 5.67
CA LYS A 74 30.11 -5.18 6.80
C LYS A 74 29.83 -3.89 7.56
#